data_AF-A0A6J6K561-F1
#
_entry.id   AF-A0A6J6K561-F1
#
_cell.length_a   1.000
_cell.length_b   1.000
_cell.length_c   1.000
_cell.angle_alpha   90.00
_cell.angle_beta   90.00
_cell.angle_gamma   90.00
#
_symmetry.space_group_name_H-M   'P 1'
#
loop_
_entity.id
_entity.type
_entity.pdbx_description
1 polymer ?
#
loop_
_entity_poly.entity_id
_entity_poly.type
_entity_poly.pdbx_seq_one_letter_code
_entity_poly.pdbx_strand_id
1 'polypeptide(L)'
;MVNDAAYPGSLTAWLVGITPTKRTLVVAGVTGLALAGIVTLATSQMGWGHMVLFLLAFDIGAGWVSNLSQSTRSFWKTRSRALQVSYVILHLALYPVALWVLADSVWVWGFLFMALLGKVGAFVVSLVKS
;
A
#
# COMPACT_ATOMS: atom_id res chain seq x y z
N MET A 1 4.38 28.10 10.25
CA MET A 1 4.80 26.81 10.85
C MET A 1 3.53 26.13 11.34
N VAL A 2 3.10 25.04 10.69
CA VAL A 2 1.97 24.25 11.18
C VAL A 2 2.49 23.45 12.36
N ASN A 3 1.79 23.55 13.50
CA ASN A 3 2.19 23.00 14.77
C ASN A 3 2.18 21.45 14.69
N ASP A 4 3.35 20.81 14.66
CA ASP A 4 3.52 19.34 14.62
C ASP A 4 2.96 18.64 15.88
N ALA A 5 2.49 19.40 16.88
CA ALA A 5 1.93 18.91 18.13
C ALA A 5 0.42 18.56 18.08
N ALA A 6 -0.32 18.87 17.01
CA ALA A 6 -1.78 18.71 17.00
C ALA A 6 -2.30 17.33 16.55
N TYR A 7 -1.44 16.48 15.97
CA TYR A 7 -1.85 15.13 15.54
C TYR A 7 -0.70 14.15 15.78
N PRO A 8 -0.69 13.38 16.89
CA PRO A 8 0.25 12.29 17.02
C PRO A 8 0.07 11.38 15.81
N GLY A 9 1.18 11.07 15.15
CA GLY A 9 1.26 10.27 13.93
C GLY A 9 0.66 8.88 14.13
N SER A 10 -0.66 8.78 14.08
CA SER A 10 -1.36 7.51 14.10
C SER A 10 -0.95 6.71 12.87
N LEU A 11 -0.80 5.40 13.03
CA LEU A 11 -0.54 4.46 11.93
C LEU A 11 -1.49 4.70 10.74
N THR A 12 -2.75 5.03 11.04
CA THR A 12 -3.77 5.34 10.04
C THR A 12 -3.43 6.58 9.20
N ALA A 13 -2.83 7.62 9.77
CA ALA A 13 -2.42 8.81 9.02
C ALA A 13 -1.35 8.48 7.96
N TRP A 14 -0.45 7.54 8.26
CA TRP A 14 0.56 7.08 7.32
C TRP A 14 -0.01 6.24 6.16
N LEU A 15 -1.13 5.55 6.40
CA LEU A 15 -1.76 4.65 5.43
C LEU A 15 -2.81 5.34 4.53
N VAL A 16 -3.60 6.26 5.11
CA VAL A 16 -4.78 6.85 4.45
C VAL A 16 -4.88 8.38 4.65
N GLY A 17 -3.89 9.01 5.28
CA GLY A 17 -3.89 10.43 5.62
C GLY A 17 -4.72 10.76 6.86
N ILE A 18 -4.76 12.06 7.22
CA ILE A 18 -5.30 12.51 8.51
C ILE A 18 -6.83 12.43 8.57
N THR A 19 -7.51 12.71 7.45
CA THR A 19 -8.97 12.79 7.38
C THR A 19 -9.52 12.01 6.19
N PRO A 20 -9.31 10.68 6.14
CA PRO A 20 -9.82 9.86 5.05
C PRO A 20 -11.35 9.86 5.06
N THR A 21 -11.95 9.97 3.88
CA THR A 21 -13.40 9.81 3.75
C THR A 21 -13.80 8.36 3.99
N LYS A 22 -15.01 8.12 4.54
CA LYS A 22 -15.55 6.75 4.68
C LYS A 22 -15.53 5.99 3.35
N ARG A 23 -15.85 6.68 2.24
CA ARG A 23 -15.79 6.12 0.89
C ARG A 23 -14.39 5.63 0.53
N THR A 24 -13.34 6.43 0.80
CA THR A 24 -11.95 6.02 0.57
C THR A 24 -11.60 4.76 1.35
N LEU A 25 -11.98 4.69 2.63
CA LEU A 25 -11.71 3.52 3.47
C LEU A 25 -12.41 2.26 2.94
N VAL A 26 -13.68 2.38 2.57
CA VAL A 26 -14.47 1.26 2.03
C VAL A 26 -13.88 0.81 0.69
N VAL A 27 -13.61 1.72 -0.24
CA VAL A 27 -13.06 1.35 -1.55
C VAL A 27 -11.67 0.74 -1.40
N ALA A 28 -10.79 1.32 -0.57
CA ALA A 28 -9.47 0.74 -0.30
C ALA A 28 -9.58 -0.64 0.34
N GLY A 29 -10.46 -0.81 1.33
CA GLY A 29 -10.69 -2.10 1.96
C GLY A 29 -11.23 -3.15 0.99
N VAL A 30 -12.22 -2.80 0.16
CA VAL A 30 -12.78 -3.70 -0.86
C VAL A 30 -11.73 -4.05 -1.92
N THR A 31 -10.95 -3.09 -2.42
CA THR A 31 -9.88 -3.36 -3.38
C THR A 31 -8.78 -4.24 -2.77
N GLY A 32 -8.40 -3.99 -1.52
CA GLY A 32 -7.47 -4.84 -0.78
C GLY A 32 -7.99 -6.27 -0.62
N LEU A 33 -9.23 -6.43 -0.17
CA LEU A 33 -9.87 -7.74 -0.01
C LEU A 33 -10.04 -8.47 -1.34
N ALA A 34 -10.38 -7.76 -2.42
CA ALA A 34 -10.49 -8.34 -3.75
C ALA A 34 -9.14 -8.86 -4.23
N LEU A 35 -8.07 -8.06 -4.10
CA LEU A 35 -6.73 -8.49 -4.50
C LEU A 35 -6.23 -9.66 -3.65
N ALA A 36 -6.41 -9.59 -2.34
CA ALA A 36 -6.04 -10.66 -1.42
C ALA A 36 -6.84 -11.94 -1.67
N GLY A 37 -8.14 -11.83 -1.95
CA GLY A 37 -8.99 -12.96 -2.31
C GLY A 37 -8.55 -13.64 -3.62
N ILE A 38 -8.23 -12.87 -4.66
CA ILE A 38 -7.69 -13.41 -5.92
C ILE A 38 -6.41 -14.20 -5.66
N VAL A 39 -5.50 -13.63 -4.88
CA VAL A 39 -4.20 -14.27 -4.56
C VAL A 39 -4.40 -15.53 -3.73
N THR A 40 -5.26 -15.50 -2.72
CA THR A 40 -5.60 -16.66 -1.88
C THR A 40 -6.19 -17.80 -2.70
N LEU A 41 -7.05 -17.51 -3.68
CA LEU A 41 -7.61 -18.53 -4.57
C LEU A 41 -6.60 -19.05 -5.60
N ALA A 42 -5.59 -18.25 -5.94
CA ALA A 42 -4.57 -18.58 -6.93
C ALA A 42 -3.32 -19.27 -6.35
N THR A 43 -3.23 -19.41 -5.02
CA THR A 43 -2.10 -20.05 -4.33
C THR A 43 -2.54 -21.34 -3.64
N SER A 44 -1.64 -22.31 -3.60
CA SER A 44 -1.81 -23.59 -2.88
C SER A 44 -1.17 -23.58 -1.49
N GLN A 45 -0.45 -22.50 -1.16
CA GLN A 45 0.29 -22.38 0.08
C GLN A 45 -0.64 -22.43 1.30
N MET A 46 -0.29 -23.21 2.31
CA MET A 46 -1.00 -23.29 3.59
C MET A 46 -0.15 -22.76 4.74
N GLY A 47 -0.80 -22.32 5.82
CA GLY A 47 -0.14 -21.87 7.06
C GLY A 47 0.26 -20.39 7.05
N TRP A 48 1.31 -20.04 7.80
CA TRP A 48 1.69 -18.65 8.06
C TRP A 48 2.11 -17.88 6.80
N GLY A 49 2.74 -18.54 5.83
CA GLY A 49 3.12 -17.91 4.55
C GLY A 49 1.91 -17.38 3.79
N HIS A 50 0.81 -18.15 3.77
CA HIS A 50 -0.45 -17.75 3.15
C HIS A 50 -1.05 -16.51 3.80
N MET A 51 -1.05 -16.45 5.14
CA MET A 51 -1.57 -15.30 5.88
C MET A 51 -0.74 -14.04 5.61
N VAL A 52 0.59 -14.16 5.56
CA VAL A 52 1.47 -13.01 5.23
C VAL A 52 1.27 -12.57 3.78
N LEU A 53 1.16 -13.52 2.84
CA LEU A 53 0.89 -13.21 1.43
C LEU A 53 -0.46 -12.52 1.24
N PHE A 54 -1.50 -12.97 1.96
CA PHE A 54 -2.81 -12.33 2.00
C PHE A 54 -2.71 -10.89 2.51
N LEU A 55 -2.00 -10.65 3.61
CA LEU A 55 -1.83 -9.31 4.18
C LEU A 55 -1.05 -8.38 3.24
N LEU A 56 -0.02 -8.89 2.57
CA LEU A 56 0.72 -8.14 1.56
C LEU A 56 -0.16 -7.79 0.36
N ALA A 57 -0.91 -8.76 -0.16
CA ALA A 57 -1.85 -8.53 -1.25
C ALA A 57 -2.92 -7.50 -0.86
N PHE A 58 -3.46 -7.59 0.35
CA PHE A 58 -4.41 -6.62 0.88
C PHE A 58 -3.80 -5.22 0.94
N ASP A 59 -2.60 -5.07 1.52
CA ASP A 59 -1.91 -3.80 1.65
C ASP A 59 -1.54 -3.20 0.27
N ILE A 60 -1.14 -4.01 -0.70
CA ILE A 60 -0.88 -3.57 -2.07
C ILE A 60 -2.17 -2.99 -2.69
N GLY A 61 -3.27 -3.74 -2.62
CA GLY A 61 -4.54 -3.33 -3.20
C GLY A 61 -5.16 -2.10 -2.52
N ALA A 62 -5.20 -2.10 -1.19
CA ALA A 62 -5.70 -0.96 -0.41
C ALA A 62 -4.83 0.28 -0.61
N GLY A 63 -3.50 0.10 -0.63
CA GLY A 63 -2.53 1.17 -0.84
C GLY A 63 -2.64 1.83 -2.22
N TRP A 64 -3.05 1.11 -3.25
CA TRP A 64 -3.29 1.71 -4.57
C TRP A 64 -4.39 2.78 -4.51
N VAL A 65 -5.52 2.46 -3.89
CA VAL A 65 -6.65 3.39 -3.76
C VAL A 65 -6.32 4.51 -2.77
N SER A 66 -5.76 4.17 -1.61
CA SER A 66 -5.52 5.17 -0.57
C SER A 66 -4.50 6.22 -1.02
N ASN A 67 -3.43 5.82 -1.71
CA ASN A 67 -2.41 6.73 -2.23
C ASN A 67 -2.96 7.75 -3.24
N LEU A 68 -4.04 7.43 -3.96
CA LEU A 68 -4.68 8.38 -4.88
C LEU A 68 -5.62 9.38 -4.18
N SER A 69 -5.95 9.15 -2.91
CA SER A 69 -6.87 9.99 -2.16
C SER A 69 -6.27 11.36 -1.81
N GLN A 70 -7.12 12.38 -1.72
CA GLN A 70 -6.70 13.73 -1.34
C GLN A 70 -6.12 13.78 0.08
N SER A 71 -6.67 13.00 1.02
CA SER A 71 -6.20 12.91 2.40
C SER A 71 -4.77 12.36 2.48
N THR A 72 -4.48 11.28 1.76
CA THR A 72 -3.13 10.70 1.73
C THR A 72 -2.16 11.64 1.02
N ARG A 73 -2.58 12.24 -0.10
CA ARG A 73 -1.78 13.23 -0.82
C ARG A 73 -1.39 14.42 0.06
N SER A 74 -2.35 15.04 0.73
CA SER A 74 -2.10 16.22 1.56
C SER A 74 -1.15 15.88 2.72
N PHE A 75 -1.32 14.71 3.33
CA PHE A 75 -0.41 14.22 4.38
C PHE A 75 1.01 14.02 3.87
N TRP A 76 1.21 13.33 2.74
CA TRP A 76 2.56 13.01 2.27
C TRP A 76 3.29 14.20 1.67
N LYS A 77 2.58 15.18 1.07
CA LYS A 77 3.18 16.42 0.56
C LYS A 77 3.80 17.28 1.66
N THR A 78 3.33 17.18 2.91
CA THR A 78 3.92 17.93 4.03
C THR A 78 5.11 17.21 4.67
N ARG A 79 5.43 15.97 4.25
CA ARG A 79 6.58 15.20 4.75
C ARG A 79 7.85 15.52 3.98
N SER A 80 8.99 15.27 4.64
CA SER A 80 10.30 15.50 4.03
C SER A 80 10.50 14.60 2.82
N ARG A 81 11.31 15.07 1.85
CA ARG A 81 11.67 14.29 0.66
C ARG A 81 12.34 12.97 1.02
N ALA A 82 13.13 12.96 2.10
CA ALA A 82 13.75 11.75 2.62
C ALA A 82 12.69 10.69 3.00
N LEU A 83 11.63 11.07 3.71
CA LEU A 83 10.56 10.13 4.07
C LEU A 83 9.79 9.62 2.84
N GLN A 84 9.50 10.49 1.88
CA GLN A 84 8.83 10.11 0.62
C GLN A 84 9.68 9.12 -0.19
N VAL A 85 10.98 9.37 -0.30
CA VAL A 85 11.92 8.48 -1.01
C VAL A 85 12.09 7.16 -0.27
N SER A 86 12.24 7.20 1.06
CA SER A 86 12.31 5.99 1.87
C SER A 86 11.08 5.11 1.73
N TYR A 87 9.88 5.70 1.64
CA TYR A 87 8.66 4.95 1.34
C TYR A 87 8.81 4.16 0.03
N VAL A 88 9.24 4.81 -1.05
CA VAL A 88 9.41 4.15 -2.37
C VAL A 88 10.48 3.06 -2.30
N ILE A 89 11.66 3.36 -1.76
CA ILE A 89 12.79 2.42 -1.69
C ILE A 89 12.42 1.20 -0.85
N LEU A 90 11.83 1.39 0.34
CA LEU A 90 11.49 0.28 1.23
C LEU A 90 10.46 -0.64 0.58
N HIS A 91 9.45 -0.10 -0.10
CA HIS A 91 8.48 -0.94 -0.80
C HIS A 91 9.11 -1.68 -1.98
N LEU A 92 9.97 -1.03 -2.78
CA LEU A 92 10.62 -1.68 -3.93
C LEU A 92 11.77 -2.62 -3.56
N ALA A 93 12.34 -2.51 -2.36
CA ALA A 93 13.38 -3.41 -1.88
C ALA A 93 12.81 -4.59 -1.08
N LEU A 94 11.90 -4.33 -0.14
CA LEU A 94 11.41 -5.35 0.79
C LEU A 94 10.29 -6.19 0.19
N TYR A 95 9.33 -5.59 -0.51
CA TYR A 95 8.16 -6.33 -0.97
C TYR A 95 8.51 -7.34 -2.07
N PRO A 96 9.34 -7.02 -3.08
CA PRO A 96 9.68 -8.01 -4.10
C PRO A 96 10.38 -9.25 -3.55
N VAL A 97 11.25 -9.05 -2.53
CA VAL A 97 11.91 -10.15 -1.82
C VAL A 97 10.90 -10.97 -1.02
N ALA A 98 10.02 -10.31 -0.25
CA ALA A 98 8.98 -11.00 0.50
C ALA A 98 8.04 -11.79 -0.43
N LEU A 99 7.60 -11.18 -1.53
CA LEU A 99 6.79 -11.83 -2.54
C LEU A 99 7.51 -13.00 -3.19
N TRP A 100 8.81 -12.88 -3.47
CA TRP A 100 9.61 -13.97 -4.06
C TRP A 100 9.67 -15.19 -3.14
N VAL A 101 9.80 -14.97 -1.83
CA VAL A 101 9.84 -16.05 -0.84
C VAL A 101 8.45 -16.66 -0.61
N LEU A 102 7.40 -15.85 -0.67
CA LEU A 102 6.05 -16.26 -0.28
C LEU A 102 5.20 -16.81 -1.43
N ALA A 103 5.32 -16.25 -2.65
CA ALA A 103 4.52 -16.69 -3.78
C ALA A 103 5.01 -18.05 -4.29
N ASP A 104 4.10 -19.02 -4.37
CA ASP A 104 4.37 -20.38 -4.85
C ASP A 104 4.35 -20.51 -6.39
N SER A 105 4.01 -19.42 -7.10
CA SER A 105 3.92 -19.37 -8.55
C SER A 105 4.49 -18.07 -9.11
N VAL A 106 5.24 -18.17 -10.20
CA VAL A 106 5.78 -17.01 -10.94
C VAL A 106 4.68 -16.07 -11.43
N TRP A 107 3.48 -16.61 -11.71
CA TRP A 107 2.33 -15.82 -12.14
C TRP A 107 1.76 -14.98 -11.00
N VAL A 108 1.61 -15.58 -9.81
CA VAL A 108 1.17 -14.88 -8.59
C VAL A 108 2.19 -13.81 -8.21
N TRP A 109 3.48 -14.16 -8.24
CA TRP A 109 4.56 -13.22 -7.99
C TRP A 109 4.52 -12.04 -8.96
N GLY A 110 4.47 -12.32 -10.27
CA GLY A 110 4.47 -11.29 -11.31
C GLY A 110 3.24 -10.38 -11.22
N PHE A 111 2.07 -10.95 -10.97
CA PHE A 111 0.83 -10.20 -10.76
C PHE A 111 0.92 -9.26 -9.55
N LEU A 112 1.38 -9.76 -8.40
CA LEU A 112 1.56 -8.96 -7.19
C LEU A 112 2.65 -7.91 -7.34
N PHE A 113 3.73 -8.22 -8.05
CA PHE A 113 4.79 -7.27 -8.34
C PHE A 113 4.28 -6.13 -9.23
N MET A 114 3.51 -6.44 -10.27
CA MET A 114 2.87 -5.40 -11.10
C MET A 114 1.88 -4.55 -10.31
N ALA A 115 1.08 -5.17 -9.42
CA ALA A 115 0.18 -4.43 -8.52
C ALA A 115 0.96 -3.53 -7.54
N LEU A 116 2.10 -3.99 -7.02
CA LEU A 116 3.01 -3.20 -6.18
C LEU A 116 3.56 -1.99 -6.94
N LEU A 117 4.00 -2.17 -8.19
CA LEU A 117 4.42 -1.07 -9.05
C LEU A 117 3.27 -0.07 -9.26
N GLY A 118 2.04 -0.55 -9.42
CA GLY A 118 0.83 0.29 -9.46
C GLY A 118 0.63 1.10 -8.18
N LYS A 119 0.75 0.49 -7.00
CA LYS A 119 0.68 1.17 -5.69
C LYS A 119 1.75 2.25 -5.53
N VAL A 120 3.00 1.94 -5.87
CA VAL A 120 4.11 2.89 -5.79
C VAL A 120 3.95 4.01 -6.83
N GLY A 121 3.54 3.68 -8.05
CA GLY A 121 3.24 4.65 -9.09
C GLY A 121 2.12 5.61 -8.67
N ALA A 122 1.04 5.09 -8.07
CA ALA A 122 -0.04 5.91 -7.52
C ALA A 122 0.44 6.86 -6.42
N PHE A 123 1.34 6.40 -5.55
CA PHE A 123 1.99 7.26 -4.56
C PHE A 123 2.75 8.40 -5.23
N VAL A 124 3.65 8.09 -6.17
CA VAL A 124 4.46 9.08 -6.89
C VAL A 124 3.58 10.08 -7.64
N VAL A 125 2.55 9.61 -8.36
CA VAL A 125 1.60 10.48 -9.07
C VAL A 125 0.86 11.41 -8.11
N SER A 126 0.50 10.94 -6.92
CA SER A 126 -0.17 11.76 -5.90
C SER A 126 0.72 12.93 -5.46
N LEU A 127 2.04 12.73 -5.36
CA LEU A 127 2.98 13.77 -4.98
C LEU A 127 3.14 14.84 -6.07
N VAL A 128 3.05 14.45 -7.35
CA VAL A 128 3.25 15.37 -8.49
C VAL A 128 1.99 16.18 -8.83
N LYS A 129 0.79 15.57 -8.77
CA LYS A 129 -0.45 16.28 -9.14
C LYS A 129 -0.81 17.35 -8.11
N SER A 130 -0.79 18.63 -8.53
CA SER A 130 -1.25 19.79 -7.76
C SER A 130 -2.73 19.66 -7.41
#